data_AF-A0A8J3MPH7-F1
#
_entry.id   AF-A0A8J3MPH7-F1
#
_cell.length_a   1.000
_cell.length_b   1.000
_cell.length_c   1.000
_cell.angle_alpha   90.00
_cell.angle_beta   90.00
_cell.angle_gamma   90.00
#
_symmetry.space_group_name_H-M   'P 1'
#
loop_
_entity.id
_entity.type
_entity.pdbx_description
1 polymer ?
#
loop_
_entity_poly.entity_id
_entity_poly.type
_entity_poly.pdbx_seq_one_letter_code
_entity_poly.pdbx_strand_id
1 'polypeptide(L)'
;MTRARVPRPHEIAAARRDPRLMRAVRERHDNAWRTRGACQAADPETFFPAPLEAADTAVQLCGRCPVSGACLAWALSVGDCHGVWGGTTARERRAMLVAWRTEESAEETQFVAFGPQPELVVSAGQLQPPRRAATTRRIPTQSRAELALVTLGEAERDARHGVPLLAREHAHAA
;
A
#
# COMPACT_ATOMS: atom_id res chain seq x y z
N MET A 1 26.53 -10.60 21.86
CA MET A 1 25.72 -9.99 20.79
C MET A 1 24.25 -10.21 21.12
N THR A 2 23.54 -9.16 21.56
CA THR A 2 22.13 -9.25 21.95
C THR A 2 21.30 -9.58 20.71
N ARG A 3 20.52 -10.67 20.74
CA ARG A 3 19.62 -11.02 19.63
C ARG A 3 18.74 -9.81 19.29
N ALA A 4 18.64 -9.48 18.01
CA ALA A 4 17.75 -8.42 17.56
C ALA A 4 16.33 -8.71 18.03
N ARG A 5 15.73 -7.76 18.76
CA ARG A 5 14.36 -7.85 19.27
C ARG A 5 13.38 -8.08 18.12
N VAL A 6 12.64 -9.19 18.18
CA VAL A 6 11.52 -9.47 17.26
C VAL A 6 10.38 -8.48 17.51
N PRO A 7 9.80 -7.84 16.47
CA PRO A 7 8.69 -6.93 16.64
C PRO A 7 7.43 -7.67 17.11
N ARG A 8 6.66 -7.04 18.00
CA ARG A 8 5.39 -7.54 18.53
C ARG A 8 4.28 -7.43 17.46
N PRO A 9 3.22 -8.25 17.53
CA PRO A 9 2.12 -8.20 16.55
C PRO A 9 1.49 -6.81 16.36
N HIS A 10 1.31 -6.04 17.44
CA HIS A 10 0.75 -4.68 17.33
C HIS A 10 1.72 -3.69 16.64
N GLU A 11 3.04 -3.88 16.78
CA GLU A 11 4.04 -3.06 16.09
C GLU A 11 3.99 -3.34 14.58
N ILE A 12 3.80 -4.61 14.20
CA ILE A 12 3.61 -5.01 12.80
C ILE A 12 2.30 -4.46 12.24
N ALA A 13 1.20 -4.54 13.00
CA ALA A 13 -0.09 -4.00 12.60
C ALA A 13 -0.07 -2.47 12.44
N ALA A 14 0.66 -1.76 13.31
CA ALA A 14 0.91 -0.32 13.17
C ALA A 14 1.76 -0.02 11.92
N ALA A 15 2.82 -0.81 11.68
CA ALA A 15 3.66 -0.66 10.50
C ALA A 15 2.85 -0.80 9.19
N ARG A 16 1.91 -1.76 9.12
CA ARG A 16 0.99 -1.93 7.97
C ARG A 16 0.11 -0.71 7.68
N ARG A 17 -0.08 0.19 8.65
CA ARG A 17 -0.85 1.43 8.48
C ARG A 17 0.05 2.67 8.37
N ASP A 18 1.37 2.52 8.44
CA ASP A 18 2.31 3.63 8.33
C ASP A 18 2.27 4.20 6.89
N PRO A 19 2.01 5.51 6.70
CA PRO A 19 1.96 6.13 5.38
C PRO A 19 3.24 5.95 4.57
N ARG A 20 4.40 5.89 5.23
CA ARG A 20 5.71 5.68 4.58
C ARG A 20 5.76 4.30 3.94
N LEU A 21 5.29 3.26 4.64
CA LEU A 21 5.23 1.90 4.09
C LEU A 21 4.24 1.83 2.92
N MET A 22 3.06 2.43 3.03
CA MET A 22 2.08 2.47 1.93
C MET A 22 2.63 3.16 0.68
N ARG A 23 3.42 4.22 0.86
CA ARG A 23 4.12 4.89 -0.24
C ARG A 23 5.18 3.96 -0.86
N ALA A 24 5.96 3.27 -0.04
CA ALA A 24 6.97 2.31 -0.50
C ALA A 24 6.36 1.20 -1.36
N VAL A 25 5.25 0.59 -0.92
CA VAL A 25 4.55 -0.45 -1.69
C VAL A 25 4.13 0.07 -3.07
N ARG A 26 3.61 1.30 -3.16
CA ARG A 26 3.20 1.91 -4.45
C ARG A 26 4.37 2.25 -5.36
N GLU A 27 5.49 2.71 -4.80
CA GLU A 27 6.64 3.22 -5.56
C GLU A 27 7.74 2.17 -5.81
N ARG A 28 7.52 0.90 -5.41
CA ARG A 28 8.54 -0.18 -5.46
C ARG A 28 9.12 -0.47 -6.85
N HIS A 29 8.39 -0.14 -7.91
CA HIS A 29 8.77 -0.41 -9.30
C HIS A 29 9.56 0.74 -9.96
N ASP A 30 9.71 1.87 -9.28
CA ASP A 30 10.53 2.98 -9.78
C ASP A 30 12.01 2.59 -9.66
N ASN A 31 12.65 2.25 -10.77
CA ASN A 31 14.07 1.84 -10.80
C ASN A 31 15.04 3.03 -10.95
N ALA A 32 14.54 4.19 -11.37
CA ALA A 32 15.33 5.39 -11.65
C ALA A 32 15.36 6.37 -10.46
N TRP A 33 14.95 5.92 -9.27
CA TRP A 33 14.81 6.75 -8.08
C TRP A 33 16.14 7.32 -7.56
N ARG A 34 17.25 6.57 -7.72
CA ARG A 34 18.55 6.90 -7.11
C ARG A 34 19.10 8.25 -7.57
N THR A 35 18.88 8.64 -8.82
CA THR A 35 19.38 9.90 -9.39
C THR A 35 18.57 11.12 -8.98
N ARG A 36 17.38 10.93 -8.39
CA ARG A 36 16.47 12.00 -7.94
C ARG A 36 16.44 12.15 -6.40
N GLY A 37 17.35 11.48 -5.70
CA GLY A 37 17.48 11.58 -4.25
C GLY A 37 17.96 12.96 -3.81
N ALA A 38 17.23 13.60 -2.89
CA ALA A 38 17.61 14.89 -2.30
C ALA A 38 18.87 14.78 -1.42
N CYS A 39 19.18 13.57 -0.93
CA CYS A 39 20.37 13.28 -0.14
C CYS A 39 21.69 13.52 -0.89
N GLN A 40 21.68 13.58 -2.23
CA GLN A 40 22.87 13.85 -3.03
C GLN A 40 23.51 15.22 -2.76
N ALA A 41 22.74 16.17 -2.21
CA ALA A 41 23.22 17.50 -1.84
C ALA A 41 23.59 17.63 -0.35
N ALA A 42 23.54 16.54 0.42
CA ALA A 42 23.84 16.51 1.84
C ALA A 42 25.04 15.60 2.15
N ASP A 43 25.63 15.80 3.32
CA ASP A 43 26.74 14.97 3.80
C ASP A 43 26.28 13.53 4.10
N PRO A 44 26.94 12.50 3.54
CA PRO A 44 26.55 11.10 3.76
C PRO A 44 26.46 10.68 5.23
N GLU A 45 27.35 11.20 6.09
CA GLU A 45 27.38 10.83 7.52
C GLU A 45 26.09 11.23 8.25
N THR A 46 25.37 12.25 7.74
CA THR A 46 24.07 12.66 8.28
C THR A 46 23.07 11.51 8.30
N PHE A 47 23.16 10.57 7.35
CA PHE A 47 22.24 9.44 7.22
C PHE A 47 22.65 8.20 8.03
N PHE A 48 23.84 8.20 8.64
CA PHE A 48 24.38 7.09 9.42
C PHE A 48 24.76 7.53 10.85
N PRO A 49 23.79 8.04 11.64
CA PRO A 49 24.07 8.52 12.99
C PRO A 49 24.57 7.40 13.90
N ALA A 50 25.39 7.78 14.88
CA ALA A 50 25.84 6.87 15.92
C ALA A 50 24.66 6.32 16.76
N PRO A 51 24.78 5.19 17.49
CA PRO A 51 23.66 4.54 18.18
C PRO A 51 22.87 5.41 19.19
N LEU A 52 23.45 6.50 19.67
CA LEU A 52 22.85 7.43 20.62
C LEU A 52 22.60 8.83 20.03
N GLU A 53 22.93 9.01 18.76
CA GLU A 53 22.75 10.27 18.06
C GLU A 53 21.35 10.38 17.45
N ALA A 54 20.79 11.58 17.46
CA ALA A 54 19.48 11.85 16.89
C ALA A 54 19.53 11.76 15.36
N ALA A 55 18.56 11.07 14.77
CA ALA A 55 18.43 10.94 13.33
C ALA A 55 17.53 12.02 12.70
N ASP A 56 17.12 13.03 13.49
CA ASP A 56 16.04 13.97 13.12
C ASP A 56 16.37 14.75 11.84
N THR A 57 17.63 15.18 11.67
CA THR A 57 18.09 15.89 10.48
C THR A 57 17.89 15.06 9.21
N ALA A 58 18.34 13.81 9.22
CA ALA A 58 18.18 12.91 8.08
C ALA A 58 16.71 12.55 7.82
N VAL A 59 15.93 12.31 8.88
CA VAL A 59 14.50 12.00 8.75
C VAL A 59 13.74 13.17 8.14
N GLN A 60 14.02 14.40 8.57
CA GLN A 60 13.40 15.62 8.01
C GLN A 60 13.77 15.82 6.53
N LEU A 61 15.04 15.62 6.17
CA LEU A 61 15.49 15.72 4.79
C LEU A 61 14.79 14.68 3.91
N CYS A 62 14.75 13.42 4.35
CA CYS A 62 14.04 12.36 3.64
C CYS A 62 12.52 12.62 3.54
N GLY A 63 11.92 13.29 4.54
CA GLY A 63 10.49 13.62 4.54
C GLY A 63 10.07 14.52 3.38
N ARG A 64 10.98 15.34 2.86
CA ARG A 64 10.76 16.22 1.70
C ARG A 64 11.24 15.61 0.39
N CYS A 65 11.84 14.41 0.43
CA CYS A 65 12.44 13.80 -0.74
C CYS A 65 11.37 13.21 -1.68
N PRO A 66 11.43 13.49 -3.00
CA PRO A 66 10.43 13.01 -3.97
C PRO A 66 10.49 11.49 -4.18
N VAL A 67 11.58 10.84 -3.79
CA VAL A 67 11.81 9.39 -4.00
C VAL A 67 11.80 8.58 -2.70
N SER A 68 11.26 9.13 -1.61
CA SER A 68 11.33 8.46 -0.30
C SER A 68 10.60 7.11 -0.25
N GLY A 69 9.53 6.92 -1.03
CA GLY A 69 8.85 5.62 -1.13
C GLY A 69 9.71 4.58 -1.84
N ALA A 70 10.18 4.86 -3.05
CA ALA A 70 11.07 3.96 -3.79
C ALA A 70 12.37 3.64 -3.01
N CYS A 71 12.93 4.64 -2.33
CA CYS A 71 14.08 4.48 -1.43
C CYS A 71 13.79 3.52 -0.27
N LEU A 72 12.63 3.68 0.40
CA LEU A 72 12.21 2.77 1.48
C LEU A 72 11.92 1.36 0.95
N ALA A 73 11.28 1.23 -0.21
CA ALA A 73 10.98 -0.07 -0.82
C ALA A 73 12.27 -0.87 -1.07
N TRP A 74 13.29 -0.21 -1.63
CA TRP A 74 14.61 -0.84 -1.80
C TRP A 74 15.25 -1.21 -0.47
N ALA A 75 15.17 -0.33 0.53
CA ALA A 75 15.71 -0.61 1.86
C ALA A 75 15.04 -1.84 2.53
N LEU A 76 13.73 -2.03 2.31
CA LEU A 76 12.97 -3.16 2.85
C LEU A 76 13.22 -4.46 2.09
N SER A 77 13.41 -4.40 0.77
CA SER A 77 13.74 -5.60 -0.02
C SER A 77 15.14 -6.15 0.29
N VAL A 78 16.10 -5.27 0.60
CA VAL A 78 17.45 -5.66 1.04
C VAL A 78 17.45 -6.24 2.47
N GLY A 79 16.54 -5.81 3.33
CA GLY A 79 16.33 -6.41 4.65
C GLY A 79 17.20 -5.87 5.79
N ASP A 80 18.49 -5.64 5.58
CA ASP A 80 19.43 -5.21 6.63
C ASP A 80 20.25 -3.98 6.23
N CYS A 81 19.56 -2.85 6.07
CA CYS A 81 20.19 -1.56 5.83
C CYS A 81 20.34 -0.78 7.14
N HIS A 82 21.57 -0.35 7.46
CA HIS A 82 21.84 0.61 8.54
C HIS A 82 21.50 2.04 8.13
N GLY A 83 21.33 2.94 9.11
CA GLY A 83 21.05 4.36 8.84
C GLY A 83 19.60 4.69 8.46
N VAL A 84 19.42 5.89 7.93
CA VAL A 84 18.12 6.48 7.56
C VAL A 84 17.84 6.27 6.09
N TRP A 85 16.69 5.63 5.79
CA TRP A 85 16.25 5.35 4.42
C TRP A 85 14.77 5.71 4.27
N GLY A 86 14.43 6.45 3.22
CA GLY A 86 13.05 6.85 2.95
C GLY A 86 12.31 7.47 4.14
N GLY A 87 13.03 8.17 5.02
CA GLY A 87 12.47 8.81 6.21
C GLY A 87 12.22 7.85 7.38
N THR A 88 12.91 6.72 7.42
CA THR A 88 12.82 5.73 8.50
C THR A 88 14.22 5.41 9.03
N THR A 89 14.33 5.17 10.33
CA THR A 89 15.51 4.61 10.97
C THR A 89 15.53 3.08 10.87
N ALA A 90 16.71 2.46 11.04
CA ALA A 90 16.81 1.00 11.12
C ALA A 90 15.91 0.40 12.21
N ARG A 91 15.69 1.13 13.31
CA ARG A 91 14.79 0.70 14.39
C ARG A 91 13.33 0.65 13.94
N GLU A 92 12.84 1.69 13.26
CA GLU A 92 11.46 1.74 12.75
C GLU A 92 11.21 0.68 11.68
N ARG A 93 12.19 0.42 10.80
CA ARG A 93 12.06 -0.57 9.73
C ARG A 93 11.87 -2.01 10.22
N ARG A 94 12.25 -2.36 11.46
CA ARG A 94 12.13 -3.74 11.96
C ARG A 94 10.72 -4.31 11.83
N ALA A 95 9.69 -3.56 12.20
CA ALA A 95 8.31 -4.00 12.06
C ALA A 95 7.85 -3.96 10.59
N MET A 96 8.31 -2.97 9.81
CA MET A 96 8.03 -2.85 8.38
C MET A 96 8.58 -4.03 7.58
N LEU A 97 9.75 -4.56 7.92
CA LEU A 97 10.36 -5.74 7.26
C LEU A 97 9.49 -6.99 7.39
N VAL A 98 8.86 -7.18 8.55
CA VAL A 98 7.92 -8.29 8.74
C VAL A 98 6.63 -8.05 7.96
N ALA A 99 6.12 -6.80 7.96
CA ALA A 99 4.95 -6.43 7.18
C ALA A 99 5.17 -6.61 5.67
N TRP A 100 6.31 -6.15 5.14
CA TRP A 100 6.71 -6.20 3.74
C TRP A 100 6.72 -7.63 3.18
N ARG A 101 7.40 -8.56 3.88
CA ARG A 101 7.50 -9.96 3.45
C ARG A 101 6.14 -10.67 3.35
N THR A 102 5.13 -10.21 4.07
CA THR A 102 3.80 -10.84 4.00
C THR A 102 3.05 -10.46 2.71
N GLU A 103 3.42 -9.35 2.07
CA GLU A 103 2.75 -8.89 0.84
C GLU A 103 3.37 -9.50 -0.43
N GLU A 104 4.69 -9.71 -0.48
CA GLU A 104 5.35 -10.37 -1.62
C GLU A 104 4.83 -11.80 -1.86
N SER A 105 4.56 -12.56 -0.78
CA SER A 105 3.97 -13.90 -0.87
C SER A 105 2.53 -13.91 -1.39
N ALA A 106 1.82 -12.77 -1.36
CA ALA A 106 0.44 -12.67 -1.86
C ALA A 106 0.38 -12.48 -3.39
N GLU A 107 1.34 -11.77 -4.00
CA GLU A 107 1.46 -11.68 -5.47
C GLU A 107 1.95 -13.00 -6.07
N GLU A 108 2.82 -13.74 -5.38
CA GLU A 108 3.26 -15.08 -5.79
C GLU A 108 2.12 -16.12 -5.73
N THR A 109 1.13 -15.91 -4.85
CA THR A 109 -0.10 -16.71 -4.77
C THR A 109 -1.04 -16.45 -5.97
N GLN A 110 -0.92 -15.31 -6.66
CA GLN A 110 -1.72 -15.01 -7.84
C GLN A 110 -1.22 -15.77 -9.09
N PHE A 111 0.06 -16.16 -9.13
CA PHE A 111 0.63 -16.93 -10.24
C PHE A 111 0.38 -18.45 -10.14
N VAL A 112 0.22 -19.01 -8.93
CA VAL A 112 -0.12 -20.45 -8.75
C VAL A 112 -1.62 -20.77 -8.89
N ALA A 113 -2.46 -19.77 -9.15
CA ALA A 113 -3.89 -19.98 -9.44
C ALA A 113 -4.19 -20.27 -10.92
N PHE A 114 -3.23 -19.99 -11.82
CA PHE A 114 -3.23 -20.50 -13.20
C PHE A 114 -2.12 -21.55 -13.27
N GLY A 115 -2.50 -22.84 -13.12
CA GLY A 115 -1.58 -23.98 -13.09
C GLY A 115 -0.59 -24.07 -14.26
N PRO A 116 0.36 -25.03 -14.23
CA PRO A 116 1.37 -25.16 -15.27
C PRO A 116 0.67 -25.24 -16.62
N GLN A 117 1.04 -24.35 -17.55
CA GLN A 117 0.53 -24.37 -18.92
C GLN A 117 0.66 -25.80 -19.44
N PRO A 118 -0.41 -26.51 -19.82
CA PRO A 118 -0.24 -27.81 -20.44
C PRO A 118 0.40 -27.56 -21.80
N GLU A 119 1.51 -28.27 -22.02
CA GLU A 119 2.13 -28.51 -23.30
C GLU A 119 1.07 -28.64 -24.41
N LEU A 120 1.27 -27.88 -25.49
CA LEU A 120 0.46 -27.97 -26.69
C LEU A 120 0.68 -29.35 -27.36
N VAL A 121 -0.10 -30.36 -26.96
CA VAL A 121 -0.14 -31.64 -27.68
C VAL A 121 -1.08 -31.47 -28.88
N VAL A 122 -0.52 -31.14 -30.04
CA VAL A 122 -1.22 -31.31 -31.32
C VAL A 122 -1.20 -32.79 -31.67
N SER A 123 -2.34 -33.46 -31.55
CA SER A 123 -2.62 -34.68 -32.30
C SER A 123 -4.12 -34.86 -32.50
N ALA A 124 -4.47 -35.04 -33.77
CA ALA A 124 -5.83 -35.13 -34.28
C ALA A 124 -6.58 -36.36 -33.75
N GLY A 125 -7.86 -36.20 -33.41
CA GLY A 125 -8.75 -37.34 -33.21
C GLY A 125 -9.94 -37.07 -32.30
N GLN A 126 -11.08 -36.72 -32.89
CA GLN A 126 -12.45 -37.01 -32.42
C GLN A 126 -12.81 -36.53 -30.99
N LEU A 127 -13.39 -35.33 -30.88
CA LEU A 127 -14.08 -34.86 -29.68
C LEU A 127 -15.41 -35.62 -29.49
N GLN A 128 -15.47 -36.52 -28.51
CA GLN A 128 -16.74 -36.95 -27.90
C GLN A 128 -17.15 -35.95 -26.80
N PRO A 129 -18.43 -35.56 -26.71
CA PRO A 129 -18.89 -34.68 -25.63
C PRO A 129 -18.95 -35.44 -24.29
N PRO A 130 -18.58 -34.80 -23.16
CA PRO A 130 -18.69 -35.42 -21.84
C PRO A 130 -20.16 -35.59 -21.43
N ARG A 131 -20.55 -36.82 -21.06
CA ARG A 131 -21.84 -37.12 -20.44
C ARG A 131 -21.94 -36.37 -19.11
N ARG A 132 -22.87 -35.41 -19.03
CA ARG A 132 -23.18 -34.64 -17.82
C ARG A 132 -23.58 -35.58 -16.68
N ALA A 133 -22.73 -35.77 -15.68
CA ALA A 133 -23.17 -36.22 -14.37
C ALA A 133 -23.79 -35.02 -13.65
N ALA A 134 -25.08 -35.11 -13.37
CA ALA A 134 -25.83 -34.13 -12.61
C ALA A 134 -25.30 -34.07 -11.17
N THR A 135 -24.86 -32.90 -10.73
CA THR A 135 -24.88 -32.56 -9.31
C THR A 135 -25.35 -31.12 -9.19
N THR A 136 -26.63 -30.99 -8.85
CA THR A 136 -27.32 -29.75 -8.54
C THR A 136 -26.75 -29.15 -7.26
N ARG A 137 -25.76 -28.25 -7.38
CA ARG A 137 -25.44 -27.34 -6.28
C ARG A 137 -26.52 -26.27 -6.22
N ARG A 138 -27.46 -26.41 -5.28
CA ARG A 138 -28.49 -25.40 -4.99
C ARG A 138 -27.82 -24.07 -4.66
N ILE A 139 -28.11 -23.04 -5.45
CA ILE A 139 -27.89 -21.64 -5.10
C ILE A 139 -29.11 -21.23 -4.26
N PRO A 140 -28.95 -20.70 -3.03
CA PRO A 140 -30.08 -20.09 -2.33
C PRO A 140 -30.48 -18.83 -3.09
N THR A 141 -31.69 -18.84 -3.64
CA THR A 141 -32.35 -17.68 -4.25
C THR A 141 -32.65 -16.67 -3.15
N GLN A 142 -31.89 -15.57 -3.08
CA GLN A 142 -32.42 -14.36 -2.44
C GLN A 142 -33.58 -13.87 -3.32
N SER A 143 -34.76 -13.83 -2.71
CA SER A 143 -36.00 -13.37 -3.34
C SER A 143 -35.82 -11.95 -3.86
N ARG A 144 -36.21 -11.74 -5.13
CA ARG A 144 -36.15 -10.47 -5.87
C ARG A 144 -37.12 -9.39 -5.33
N ALA A 145 -37.64 -9.55 -4.12
CA ALA A 145 -38.62 -8.67 -3.48
C ALA A 145 -38.04 -7.75 -2.40
N GLU A 146 -36.78 -7.90 -1.99
CA GLU A 146 -36.16 -7.02 -0.98
C GLU A 146 -35.32 -5.87 -1.56
N LEU A 147 -35.17 -5.80 -2.89
CA LEU A 147 -34.37 -4.80 -3.59
C LEU A 147 -35.14 -3.51 -3.95
N ALA A 148 -36.20 -3.17 -3.21
CA ALA A 148 -37.06 -2.01 -3.50
C ALA A 148 -37.30 -1.04 -2.32
N LEU A 149 -36.60 -1.17 -1.19
CA LEU A 149 -36.80 -0.27 -0.03
C LEU A 149 -35.57 0.56 0.39
N VAL A 150 -34.42 0.45 -0.29
CA VAL A 150 -33.18 1.17 0.10
C VAL A 150 -32.88 2.38 -0.81
N THR A 151 -33.88 2.92 -1.52
CA THR A 151 -33.71 4.14 -2.33
C THR A 151 -34.85 5.14 -2.17
N LEU A 152 -35.26 5.43 -0.93
CA LEU A 152 -36.11 6.60 -0.60
C LEU A 152 -35.80 7.16 0.81
N GLY A 153 -34.52 7.38 1.15
CA GLY A 153 -34.14 7.78 2.52
C GLY A 153 -32.95 8.72 2.69
N GLU A 154 -32.46 9.40 1.65
CA GLU A 154 -31.27 10.29 1.75
C GLU A 154 -31.47 11.68 1.12
N ALA A 155 -32.71 12.18 1.03
CA ALA A 155 -32.99 13.51 0.47
C ALA A 155 -33.32 14.61 1.51
N GLU A 156 -33.16 14.38 2.81
CA GLU A 156 -33.70 15.30 3.83
C GLU A 156 -32.76 15.58 5.03
N ARG A 157 -31.47 15.87 4.77
CA ARG A 157 -30.55 16.41 5.79
C ARG A 157 -29.80 17.70 5.43
N ASP A 158 -30.19 18.37 4.35
CA ASP A 158 -29.64 19.68 3.95
C ASP A 158 -30.46 20.89 4.44
N ALA A 159 -31.16 20.77 5.57
CA ALA A 159 -32.06 21.82 6.08
C ALA A 159 -31.82 22.26 7.54
N ARG A 160 -30.59 22.14 8.08
CA ARG A 160 -30.28 22.62 9.46
C ARG A 160 -28.95 23.36 9.65
N HIS A 161 -28.38 23.94 8.61
CA HIS A 161 -27.38 25.01 8.80
C HIS A 161 -27.76 26.20 7.93
N GLY A 162 -28.73 26.96 8.42
CA GLY A 162 -29.02 28.28 7.92
C GLY A 162 -27.86 29.22 8.23
N VAL A 163 -27.21 29.71 7.18
CA VAL A 163 -26.58 31.04 7.18
C VAL A 163 -27.13 31.75 5.94
N PRO A 164 -27.97 32.79 6.07
CA PRO A 164 -28.45 33.51 4.90
C PRO A 164 -27.32 34.36 4.34
N LEU A 165 -26.90 34.01 3.13
CA LEU A 165 -26.05 34.80 2.26
C LEU A 165 -26.97 35.78 1.51
N LEU A 166 -27.25 36.94 2.11
CA LEU A 166 -27.90 38.03 1.38
C LEU A 166 -26.85 38.79 0.55
N ALA A 167 -26.92 38.50 -0.74
CA ALA A 167 -26.81 39.38 -1.90
C ALA A 167 -25.97 40.67 -1.78
N ARG A 168 -24.93 40.66 -2.61
CA ARG A 168 -24.40 41.75 -3.45
C ARG A 168 -25.41 42.88 -3.69
N GLU A 169 -24.97 44.13 -3.56
CA GLU A 169 -25.19 45.15 -4.59
C GLU A 169 -23.95 46.03 -4.74
N HIS A 170 -23.64 46.31 -6.00
CA HIS A 170 -22.58 47.18 -6.48
C HIS A 170 -23.00 48.65 -6.27
N ALA A 171 -22.02 49.55 -6.06
CA ALA A 171 -21.83 50.81 -6.81
C ALA A 171 -21.19 51.94 -5.99
N HIS A 172 -20.16 52.52 -6.60
CA HIS A 172 -19.86 53.95 -6.70
C HIS A 172 -19.49 54.80 -5.47
N ALA A 173 -18.25 55.31 -5.55
CA ALA A 173 -17.88 56.73 -5.56
C ALA A 173 -18.10 57.56 -4.30
N ALA A 174 -17.01 57.92 -3.63
CA ALA A 174 -16.40 59.27 -3.65
C ALA A 174 -15.13 59.27 -2.81
#